data_AF-A0A1D8G127-F1
#
_entry.id   AF-A0A1D8G127-F1
#
_cell.length_a   1.000
_cell.length_b   1.000
_cell.length_c   1.000
_cell.angle_alpha   90.00
_cell.angle_beta   90.00
_cell.angle_gamma   90.00
#
_symmetry.space_group_name_H-M   'P 1'
#
loop_
_entity.id
_entity.type
_entity.pdbx_description
1 polymer ?
#
loop_
_entity_poly.entity_id
_entity_poly.type
_entity_poly.pdbx_seq_one_letter_code
_entity_poly.pdbx_strand_id
1 'polypeptide(L)'
;MLKAKTGASALLISLALAPLTGCGMNDTENTGNTVPSAGTSTSKAAADRLKEVSGEVHGLIGVKGRASDSSPGVSECAGKDREKFFRVFHTWSFYPDSPGQLGEAMERLKEELPKNGWKIVEYGPDTSKNKNLSLTADHDGKKTSVNVSQRAKNDPPKLSLMLVSGCYETPAGQEIERF
;
A
#
# COMPACT_ATOMS: atom_id res chain seq x y z
N MET A 1 -79.34 -9.69 32.33
CA MET A 1 -78.90 -10.44 33.52
C MET A 1 -77.38 -10.35 33.62
N LEU A 2 -76.89 -9.70 34.68
CA LEU A 2 -75.48 -9.67 35.07
C LEU A 2 -75.02 -11.08 35.45
N LYS A 3 -73.81 -11.45 35.05
CA LYS A 3 -73.02 -12.41 35.82
C LYS A 3 -71.54 -12.02 35.75
N ALA A 4 -71.12 -11.30 36.78
CA ALA A 4 -69.73 -11.10 37.10
C ALA A 4 -69.10 -12.44 37.54
N LYS A 5 -67.85 -12.67 37.14
CA LYS A 5 -66.92 -13.46 37.94
C LYS A 5 -65.55 -12.78 37.90
N THR A 6 -65.21 -12.22 39.04
CA THR A 6 -63.88 -11.77 39.43
C THR A 6 -62.96 -12.98 39.58
N GLY A 7 -61.75 -12.86 39.03
CA GLY A 7 -60.63 -13.74 39.30
C GLY A 7 -59.37 -12.89 39.27
N ALA A 8 -58.91 -12.46 40.44
CA ALA A 8 -57.61 -11.82 40.61
C ALA A 8 -56.57 -12.92 40.88
N SER A 9 -55.45 -12.91 40.16
CA SER A 9 -54.18 -13.43 40.68
C SER A 9 -52.97 -12.97 39.87
N ALA A 10 -52.07 -12.35 40.62
CA ALA A 10 -50.62 -12.45 40.56
C ALA A 10 -49.89 -11.99 39.28
N LEU A 11 -49.36 -10.77 39.38
CA LEU A 11 -47.94 -10.43 39.16
C LEU A 11 -47.04 -11.62 38.79
N LEU A 12 -46.48 -11.61 37.59
CA LEU A 12 -45.07 -11.92 37.35
C LEU A 12 -44.57 -11.06 36.18
N ILE A 13 -43.82 -10.03 36.53
CA ILE A 13 -42.99 -9.24 35.62
C ILE A 13 -41.84 -10.14 35.18
N SER A 14 -41.63 -10.29 33.87
CA SER A 14 -40.41 -10.86 33.32
C SER A 14 -40.02 -10.08 32.08
N LEU A 15 -39.36 -8.94 32.31
CA LEU A 15 -38.55 -8.29 31.30
C LEU A 15 -37.32 -9.18 31.07
N ALA A 16 -37.34 -9.98 30.01
CA ALA A 16 -36.12 -10.55 29.46
C ALA A 16 -35.45 -9.48 28.59
N LEU A 17 -34.54 -8.70 29.18
CA LEU A 17 -33.55 -7.94 28.42
C LEU A 17 -32.60 -8.96 27.78
N ALA A 18 -32.70 -9.14 26.46
CA ALA A 18 -31.64 -9.79 25.71
C ALA A 18 -30.39 -8.88 25.77
N PRO A 19 -29.24 -9.35 26.28
CA PRO A 19 -28.01 -8.58 26.15
C PRO A 19 -27.67 -8.48 24.68
N LEU A 20 -27.63 -7.24 24.19
CA LEU A 20 -27.06 -6.89 22.90
C LEU A 20 -25.66 -7.50 22.81
N THR A 21 -25.47 -8.18 21.69
CA THR A 21 -24.24 -8.69 21.12
C THR A 21 -23.03 -7.80 21.36
N GLY A 22 -21.91 -8.43 21.72
CA GLY A 22 -20.60 -8.13 21.14
C GLY A 22 -19.88 -6.90 21.66
N CYS A 23 -19.20 -7.04 22.80
CA CYS A 23 -17.92 -6.33 22.99
C CYS A 23 -16.85 -7.01 22.14
N GLY A 24 -16.95 -6.85 20.82
CA GLY A 24 -15.77 -6.92 19.97
C GLY A 24 -14.95 -5.69 20.31
N MET A 25 -13.81 -5.89 20.95
CA MET A 25 -12.79 -4.87 21.11
C MET A 25 -12.33 -4.50 19.69
N ASN A 26 -12.99 -3.52 19.06
CA ASN A 26 -12.40 -2.85 17.93
C ASN A 26 -11.26 -2.02 18.51
N ASP A 27 -10.08 -2.64 18.59
CA ASP A 27 -8.84 -1.92 18.63
C ASP A 27 -8.85 -1.00 17.42
N THR A 28 -9.19 0.26 17.70
CA THR A 28 -8.92 1.36 16.78
C THR A 28 -7.41 1.52 16.82
N GLU A 29 -6.71 0.61 16.15
CA GLU A 29 -5.29 0.73 15.88
C GLU A 29 -5.14 1.94 14.95
N ASN A 30 -4.73 3.05 15.56
CA ASN A 30 -3.82 4.04 15.02
C ASN A 30 -3.63 3.97 13.49
N THR A 31 -4.63 4.42 12.73
CA THR A 31 -4.75 4.22 11.27
C THR A 31 -3.80 5.08 10.43
N GLY A 32 -2.73 5.61 11.03
CA GLY A 32 -1.72 6.42 10.35
C GLY A 32 -0.54 5.62 9.79
N ASN A 33 -0.16 4.49 10.40
CA ASN A 33 1.17 3.90 10.19
C ASN A 33 1.22 2.38 9.89
N THR A 34 0.09 1.69 9.79
CA THR A 34 0.10 0.23 9.59
C THR A 34 0.17 -0.11 8.11
N VAL A 35 1.27 -0.77 7.69
CA VAL A 35 1.42 -1.30 6.32
C VAL A 35 0.28 -2.30 6.03
N PRO A 36 -0.47 -2.14 4.93
CA PRO A 36 -1.63 -2.99 4.65
C PRO A 36 -1.21 -4.44 4.38
N SER A 37 -2.09 -5.39 4.68
CA SER A 37 -1.91 -6.78 4.25
C SER A 37 -2.04 -6.90 2.73
N ALA A 38 -1.14 -7.67 2.13
CA ALA A 38 -1.14 -8.05 0.72
C ALA A 38 -1.56 -9.52 0.51
N GLY A 39 -1.90 -10.25 1.58
CA GLY A 39 -2.32 -11.65 1.54
C GLY A 39 -1.17 -12.63 1.75
N THR A 40 -1.31 -13.86 1.25
CA THR A 40 -0.32 -14.93 1.40
C THR A 40 0.41 -15.15 0.08
N SER A 41 1.75 -15.18 0.12
CA SER A 41 2.58 -15.42 -1.07
C SER A 41 3.98 -15.88 -0.68
N THR A 42 4.68 -16.57 -1.58
CA THR A 42 6.14 -16.74 -1.47
C THR A 42 6.83 -15.42 -1.79
N SER A 43 8.05 -15.22 -1.28
CA SER A 43 8.81 -13.99 -1.55
C SER A 43 9.17 -13.82 -3.03
N LYS A 44 9.48 -14.91 -3.72
CA LYS A 44 9.72 -14.91 -5.17
C LYS A 44 8.48 -14.51 -5.97
N ALA A 45 7.33 -15.12 -5.71
CA ALA A 45 6.09 -14.80 -6.43
C ALA A 45 5.65 -13.34 -6.20
N ALA A 46 5.79 -12.86 -4.96
CA ALA A 46 5.51 -11.46 -4.61
C ALA A 46 6.45 -10.50 -5.35
N ALA A 47 7.74 -10.82 -5.42
CA ALA A 47 8.74 -10.01 -6.12
C ALA A 47 8.50 -9.98 -7.63
N ASP A 48 8.21 -11.13 -8.24
CA ASP A 48 7.87 -11.21 -9.66
C ASP A 48 6.63 -10.35 -9.97
N ARG A 49 5.60 -10.41 -9.11
CA ARG A 49 4.42 -9.55 -9.22
C ARG A 49 4.75 -8.06 -9.07
N LEU A 50 5.60 -7.69 -8.12
CA LEU A 50 5.99 -6.28 -7.95
C LEU A 50 6.78 -5.78 -9.16
N LYS A 51 7.60 -6.64 -9.79
CA LYS A 51 8.33 -6.31 -11.02
C LYS A 51 7.38 -6.01 -12.19
N GLU A 52 6.29 -6.76 -12.33
CA GLU A 52 5.23 -6.48 -13.31
C GLU A 52 4.62 -5.09 -13.07
N VAL A 53 4.19 -4.80 -11.83
CA VAL A 53 3.62 -3.49 -11.47
C VAL A 53 4.63 -2.35 -11.72
N SER A 54 5.91 -2.59 -11.45
CA SER A 54 6.99 -1.65 -11.73
C SER A 54 7.15 -1.37 -13.23
N GLY A 55 7.02 -2.41 -14.07
CA GLY A 55 7.01 -2.27 -15.52
C GLY A 55 5.83 -1.46 -16.04
N GLU A 56 4.64 -1.60 -15.43
CA GLU A 56 3.48 -0.76 -15.74
C GLU A 56 3.77 0.71 -15.43
N VAL A 57 4.31 1.02 -14.24
CA VAL A 57 4.68 2.40 -13.86
C VAL A 57 5.76 2.96 -14.80
N HIS A 58 6.74 2.17 -15.21
CA HIS A 58 7.73 2.57 -16.22
C HIS A 58 7.06 2.98 -17.54
N GLY A 59 6.03 2.25 -17.99
CA GLY A 59 5.25 2.58 -19.18
C GLY A 59 4.52 3.93 -19.10
N LEU A 60 4.20 4.40 -17.89
CA LEU A 60 3.50 5.67 -17.66
C LEU A 60 4.42 6.90 -17.67
N ILE A 61 5.75 6.71 -17.61
CA ILE A 61 6.72 7.82 -17.63
C ILE A 61 6.60 8.64 -18.93
N GLY A 62 6.31 7.96 -20.05
CA GLY A 62 5.92 8.61 -21.31
C GLY A 62 6.98 9.42 -22.04
N VAL A 63 8.24 9.43 -21.56
CA VAL A 63 9.38 10.05 -22.26
C VAL A 63 10.43 9.00 -22.63
N LYS A 64 11.25 9.28 -23.64
CA LYS A 64 12.35 8.38 -24.04
C LYS A 64 13.50 8.45 -23.03
N GLY A 65 14.10 7.29 -22.79
CA GLY A 65 15.20 7.15 -21.84
C GLY A 65 15.51 5.70 -21.53
N ARG A 66 16.32 5.49 -20.49
CA ARG A 66 16.77 4.17 -20.04
C ARG A 66 16.48 3.97 -18.56
N ALA A 67 15.90 2.83 -18.21
CA ALA A 67 15.84 2.36 -16.83
C ALA A 67 17.16 1.68 -16.42
N SER A 68 17.56 1.82 -15.16
CA SER A 68 18.63 1.01 -14.58
C SER A 68 18.16 -0.43 -14.39
N ASP A 69 19.04 -1.38 -14.64
CA ASP A 69 18.77 -2.77 -14.31
C ASP A 69 18.84 -2.98 -12.80
N SER A 70 17.70 -3.33 -12.21
CA SER A 70 17.64 -3.81 -10.82
C SER A 70 16.54 -4.86 -10.67
N SER A 71 16.78 -5.81 -9.78
CA SER A 71 15.77 -6.77 -9.34
C SER A 71 15.04 -6.23 -8.11
N PRO A 72 13.79 -6.64 -7.88
CA PRO A 72 13.16 -6.46 -6.58
C PRO A 72 13.98 -7.14 -5.47
N GLY A 73 13.78 -6.71 -4.24
CA GLY A 73 14.34 -7.32 -3.04
C GLY A 73 13.26 -7.54 -1.98
N VAL A 74 13.65 -8.19 -0.87
CA VAL A 74 12.75 -8.55 0.23
C VAL A 74 13.11 -7.76 1.48
N SER A 75 12.11 -7.15 2.12
CA SER A 75 12.29 -6.45 3.39
C SER A 75 11.29 -6.94 4.44
N GLU A 76 11.59 -6.66 5.70
CA GLU A 76 10.71 -7.01 6.81
C GLU A 76 9.45 -6.13 6.87
N CYS A 77 8.40 -6.68 7.47
CA CYS A 77 7.23 -5.92 7.87
C CYS A 77 7.40 -5.36 9.29
N ALA A 78 7.33 -4.04 9.43
CA ALA A 78 7.48 -3.38 10.72
C ALA A 78 6.44 -3.92 11.72
N GLY A 79 6.89 -4.28 12.93
CA GLY A 79 6.03 -4.78 14.00
C GLY A 79 5.46 -6.19 13.79
N LYS A 80 5.92 -6.95 12.78
CA LYS A 80 5.47 -8.33 12.52
C LYS A 80 6.62 -9.33 12.67
N ASP A 81 6.24 -10.59 12.85
CA ASP A 81 7.15 -11.74 12.91
C ASP A 81 7.97 -11.82 11.60
N ARG A 82 9.29 -11.69 11.70
CA ARG A 82 10.21 -11.59 10.56
C ARG A 82 10.41 -12.90 9.81
N GLU A 83 10.01 -14.02 10.41
CA GLU A 83 10.05 -15.35 9.80
C GLU A 83 8.75 -15.67 9.05
N LYS A 84 7.65 -14.96 9.37
CA LYS A 84 6.34 -15.20 8.76
C LYS A 84 5.87 -14.10 7.83
N PHE A 85 6.29 -12.86 8.07
CA PHE A 85 5.83 -11.69 7.33
C PHE A 85 6.97 -10.96 6.63
N PHE A 86 6.72 -10.61 5.38
CA PHE A 86 7.66 -9.88 4.54
C PHE A 86 6.93 -8.93 3.62
N ARG A 87 7.67 -8.02 3.01
CA ARG A 87 7.22 -7.25 1.85
C ARG A 87 8.31 -7.24 0.80
N VAL A 88 7.95 -6.91 -0.42
CA VAL A 88 8.89 -6.75 -1.52
C VAL A 88 9.00 -5.29 -1.88
N PHE A 89 10.17 -4.89 -2.37
CA PHE A 89 10.42 -3.55 -2.89
C PHE A 89 11.18 -3.63 -4.20
N HIS A 90 11.03 -2.63 -5.07
CA HIS A 90 11.79 -2.52 -6.30
C HIS A 90 12.25 -1.09 -6.50
N THR A 91 13.56 -0.89 -6.33
CA THR A 91 14.19 0.42 -6.46
C THR A 91 14.98 0.47 -7.75
N TRP A 92 14.73 1.48 -8.58
CA TRP A 92 15.43 1.68 -9.84
C TRP A 92 15.47 3.16 -10.20
N SER A 93 16.29 3.51 -11.20
CA SER A 93 16.41 4.86 -11.73
C SER A 93 16.00 4.93 -13.19
N PHE A 94 15.32 5.99 -13.58
CA PHE A 94 15.07 6.32 -14.98
C PHE A 94 15.92 7.52 -15.40
N TYR A 95 16.64 7.37 -16.51
CA TYR A 95 17.48 8.40 -17.11
C TYR A 95 16.85 8.83 -18.43
N PRO A 96 16.28 10.04 -18.54
CA PRO A 96 15.74 10.51 -19.80
C PRO A 96 16.88 10.79 -20.80
N ASP A 97 16.58 10.71 -22.10
CA ASP A 97 17.55 11.03 -23.15
C ASP A 97 18.01 12.50 -23.09
N SER A 98 17.13 13.40 -22.59
CA SER A 98 17.46 14.79 -22.29
C SER A 98 17.15 15.13 -20.84
N PRO A 99 18.09 15.74 -20.08
CA PRO A 99 17.85 16.17 -18.70
C PRO A 99 16.63 17.07 -18.51
N GLY A 100 16.28 17.88 -19.54
CA GLY A 100 15.12 18.78 -19.50
C GLY A 100 13.78 18.04 -19.42
N GLN A 101 13.73 16.75 -19.73
CA GLN A 101 12.51 15.95 -19.75
C GLN A 101 12.11 15.41 -18.37
N LEU A 102 12.92 15.61 -17.32
CA LEU A 102 12.56 15.15 -15.98
C LEU A 102 11.26 15.80 -15.47
N GLY A 103 11.01 17.07 -15.80
CA GLY A 103 9.78 17.76 -15.40
C GLY A 103 8.56 17.22 -16.15
N GLU A 104 8.70 17.03 -17.46
CA GLU A 104 7.67 16.41 -18.31
C GLU A 104 7.29 15.01 -17.80
N ALA A 105 8.29 14.18 -17.49
CA ALA A 105 8.08 12.85 -16.93
C ALA A 105 7.31 12.87 -15.60
N MET A 106 7.60 13.81 -14.70
CA MET A 106 6.87 13.96 -13.43
C MET A 106 5.42 14.38 -13.64
N GLU A 107 5.15 15.36 -14.51
CA GLU A 107 3.77 15.78 -14.81
C GLU A 107 3.00 14.67 -15.54
N ARG A 108 3.65 13.90 -16.41
CA ARG A 108 3.04 12.74 -17.06
C ARG A 108 2.64 11.67 -16.05
N LEU A 109 3.52 11.33 -15.12
CA LEU A 109 3.20 10.39 -14.04
C LEU A 109 2.03 10.88 -13.19
N LYS A 110 2.03 12.17 -12.82
CA LYS A 110 0.93 12.78 -12.06
C LYS A 110 -0.41 12.72 -12.80
N GLU A 111 -0.41 12.82 -14.12
CA GLU A 111 -1.61 12.74 -14.95
C GLU A 111 -2.08 11.29 -15.15
N GLU A 112 -1.15 10.37 -15.44
CA GLU A 112 -1.45 9.02 -15.90
C GLU A 112 -1.63 8.02 -14.77
N LEU A 113 -0.96 8.18 -13.63
CA LEU A 113 -1.12 7.29 -12.47
C LEU A 113 -2.61 7.22 -12.02
N PRO A 114 -3.33 8.34 -11.82
CA PRO A 114 -4.76 8.32 -11.50
C PRO A 114 -5.65 7.61 -12.52
N LYS A 115 -5.37 7.78 -13.82
CA LYS A 115 -6.10 7.09 -14.88
C LYS A 115 -5.92 5.57 -14.84
N ASN A 116 -4.85 5.10 -14.19
CA ASN A 116 -4.49 3.70 -14.03
C ASN A 116 -4.73 3.17 -12.59
N GLY A 117 -5.64 3.81 -11.85
CA GLY A 117 -6.10 3.31 -10.54
C GLY A 117 -5.19 3.64 -9.35
N TRP A 118 -4.17 4.47 -9.55
CA TRP A 118 -3.32 4.95 -8.47
C TRP A 118 -3.88 6.24 -7.85
N LYS A 119 -3.87 6.33 -6.54
CA LYS A 119 -4.22 7.55 -5.81
C LYS A 119 -2.95 8.31 -5.45
N ILE A 120 -2.79 9.53 -5.95
CA ILE A 120 -1.71 10.40 -5.48
C ILE A 120 -2.02 10.84 -4.05
N VAL A 121 -1.12 10.51 -3.13
CA VAL A 121 -1.24 10.86 -1.71
C VAL A 121 -0.30 11.98 -1.31
N GLU A 122 0.77 12.21 -2.08
CA GLU A 122 1.70 13.31 -1.87
C GLU A 122 2.29 13.78 -3.20
N TYR A 123 2.37 15.10 -3.40
CA TYR A 123 3.08 15.71 -4.51
C TYR A 123 3.69 17.05 -4.10
N GLY A 124 5.00 17.18 -4.22
CA GLY A 124 5.72 18.39 -3.84
C GLY A 124 7.18 18.13 -3.50
N PRO A 125 7.91 19.16 -3.00
CA PRO A 125 9.30 19.00 -2.62
C PRO A 125 9.49 18.04 -1.44
N ASP A 126 10.43 17.10 -1.58
CA ASP A 126 10.80 16.18 -0.50
C ASP A 126 11.46 16.90 0.69
N THR A 127 11.61 16.18 1.80
CA THR A 127 12.23 16.74 3.02
C THR A 127 13.75 16.86 2.93
N SER A 128 14.38 16.33 1.88
CA SER A 128 15.84 16.34 1.69
C SER A 128 16.41 17.76 1.59
N LYS A 129 17.72 17.90 1.77
CA LYS A 129 18.44 19.18 1.56
C LYS A 129 18.21 19.75 0.15
N ASN A 130 18.04 18.89 -0.84
CA ASN A 130 17.89 19.29 -2.24
C ASN A 130 16.47 19.72 -2.59
N LYS A 131 15.47 19.42 -1.74
CA LYS A 131 14.04 19.69 -1.98
C LYS A 131 13.61 19.18 -3.35
N ASN A 132 13.93 17.93 -3.65
CA ASN A 132 13.62 17.33 -4.95
C ASN A 132 12.12 17.21 -5.08
N LEU A 133 11.57 17.53 -6.25
CA LEU A 133 10.16 17.25 -6.51
C LEU A 133 9.90 15.75 -6.37
N SER A 134 8.89 15.38 -5.60
CA SER A 134 8.52 14.01 -5.27
C SER A 134 7.04 13.80 -5.50
N LEU A 135 6.68 12.58 -5.90
CA LEU A 135 5.32 12.09 -6.04
C LEU A 135 5.21 10.75 -5.31
N THR A 136 4.23 10.61 -4.44
CA THR A 136 3.86 9.33 -3.83
C THR A 136 2.44 8.98 -4.23
N ALA A 137 2.24 7.76 -4.71
CA ALA A 137 0.92 7.25 -5.07
C ALA A 137 0.72 5.81 -4.61
N ASP A 138 -0.51 5.51 -4.19
CA ASP A 138 -0.90 4.20 -3.68
C ASP A 138 -1.92 3.54 -4.60
N HIS A 139 -1.84 2.22 -4.74
CA HIS A 139 -2.81 1.44 -5.50
C HIS A 139 -3.45 0.38 -4.61
N ASP A 140 -4.69 0.63 -4.18
CA ASP A 140 -5.40 -0.23 -3.22
C ASP A 140 -5.62 -1.65 -3.72
N GLY A 141 -5.94 -1.82 -5.01
CA GLY A 141 -6.13 -3.15 -5.61
C GLY A 141 -4.85 -3.98 -5.71
N LYS A 142 -3.69 -3.33 -5.92
CA LYS A 142 -2.37 -3.98 -6.03
C LYS A 142 -1.63 -4.04 -4.69
N LYS A 143 -2.18 -3.41 -3.64
CA LYS A 143 -1.53 -3.23 -2.34
C LYS A 143 -0.08 -2.77 -2.50
N THR A 144 0.15 -1.77 -3.35
CA THR A 144 1.49 -1.29 -3.70
C THR A 144 1.50 0.23 -3.62
N SER A 145 2.61 0.77 -3.11
CA SER A 145 2.91 2.20 -3.13
C SER A 145 4.11 2.45 -4.05
N VAL A 146 4.11 3.59 -4.74
CA VAL A 146 5.25 4.08 -5.50
C VAL A 146 5.63 5.47 -5.01
N ASN A 147 6.92 5.66 -4.74
CA ASN A 147 7.53 6.97 -4.59
C ASN A 147 8.45 7.24 -5.78
N VAL A 148 8.29 8.42 -6.39
CA VAL A 148 9.13 8.91 -7.49
C VAL A 148 9.73 10.24 -7.07
N SER A 149 11.05 10.36 -7.11
CA SER A 149 11.78 11.59 -6.79
C SER A 149 12.62 12.07 -7.96
N GLN A 150 12.44 13.33 -8.33
CA GLN A 150 13.16 14.01 -9.40
C GLN A 150 14.55 14.47 -8.92
N ARG A 151 15.57 13.63 -9.11
CA ARG A 151 16.95 13.90 -8.71
C ARG A 151 17.68 14.75 -9.76
N ALA A 152 17.16 15.96 -10.02
CA ALA A 152 17.65 16.85 -11.07
C ALA A 152 19.09 17.36 -10.84
N LYS A 153 19.56 17.37 -9.59
CA LYS A 153 20.91 17.79 -9.20
C LYS A 153 21.96 16.66 -9.22
N ASN A 154 21.55 15.44 -9.57
CA ASN A 154 22.49 14.33 -9.72
C ASN A 154 23.22 14.42 -11.08
N ASP A 155 24.34 13.71 -11.18
CA ASP A 155 25.06 13.51 -12.44
C ASP A 155 25.17 11.99 -12.75
N PRO A 156 24.48 11.47 -13.78
CA PRO A 156 23.50 12.18 -14.60
C PRO A 156 22.16 12.44 -13.86
N PRO A 157 21.38 13.46 -14.27
CA PRO A 157 20.03 13.71 -13.75
C PRO A 157 19.09 12.53 -13.99
N LYS A 158 18.22 12.23 -13.03
CA LYS A 158 17.37 11.03 -13.08
C LYS A 158 16.06 11.15 -12.29
N LEU A 159 15.11 10.27 -12.57
CA LEU A 159 14.07 9.90 -11.61
C LEU A 159 14.56 8.73 -10.77
N SER A 160 14.37 8.81 -9.46
CA SER A 160 14.54 7.67 -8.54
C SER A 160 13.17 7.12 -8.22
N LEU A 161 12.94 5.83 -8.48
CA LEU A 161 11.68 5.16 -8.22
C LEU A 161 11.87 4.11 -7.13
N MET A 162 10.94 4.06 -6.18
CA MET A 162 10.85 3.02 -5.17
C MET A 162 9.42 2.54 -5.11
N LEU A 163 9.19 1.31 -5.58
CA LEU A 163 7.92 0.62 -5.39
C LEU A 163 8.04 -0.30 -4.18
N VAL A 164 6.95 -0.44 -3.45
CA VAL A 164 6.88 -1.31 -2.28
C VAL A 164 5.50 -1.90 -2.10
N SER A 165 5.44 -3.19 -1.80
CA SER A 165 4.18 -3.87 -1.52
C SER A 165 3.69 -3.64 -0.09
N GLY A 166 2.44 -3.99 0.16
CA GLY A 166 1.94 -4.35 1.47
C GLY A 166 2.65 -5.60 2.02
N CYS A 167 2.26 -5.98 3.22
CA CYS A 167 2.83 -7.11 3.94
C CYS A 167 2.19 -8.43 3.52
N TYR A 168 3.01 -9.35 3.02
CA TYR A 168 2.65 -10.73 2.78
C TYR A 168 2.92 -11.59 3.99
N GLU A 169 2.12 -12.65 4.14
CA GLU A 169 2.41 -13.79 5.00
C GLU A 169 2.97 -14.94 4.16
N THR A 170 3.99 -15.63 4.67
CA THR A 170 4.53 -16.84 4.03
C THR A 170 3.52 -18.00 4.15
N PRO A 171 3.36 -18.85 3.11
CA PRO A 171 2.56 -20.05 3.23
C PRO A 171 3.07 -20.97 4.35
N ALA A 172 2.17 -21.75 4.94
CA ALA A 172 2.54 -22.71 5.98
C ALA A 172 3.62 -23.69 5.47
N GLY A 173 4.68 -23.86 6.26
CA GLY A 173 5.81 -24.74 5.92
C GLY A 173 6.78 -24.16 4.87
N GLN A 174 6.64 -22.88 4.49
CA GLN A 174 7.60 -22.20 3.62
C GLN A 174 8.36 -21.10 4.36
N GLU A 175 9.62 -20.95 3.99
CA GLU A 175 10.50 -19.89 4.50
C GLU A 175 10.54 -18.70 3.56
N ILE A 176 10.86 -17.53 4.12
CA ILE A 176 11.06 -16.30 3.35
C ILE A 176 12.46 -16.34 2.72
N GLU A 177 12.53 -16.53 1.41
CA GLU A 177 13.79 -16.36 0.67
C GLU A 177 14.16 -14.87 0.63
N ARG A 178 15.44 -14.55 0.88
CA ARG A 178 15.98 -13.18 0.85
C ARG A 178 17.09 -13.11 -0.21
N PHE A 179 16.97 -12.15 -1.13
CA PHE A 179 17.86 -11.92 -2.26
C PHE A 179 18.09 -10.42 -2.47
#